data_AF-R5Y719-F1
#
_entry.id   AF-R5Y719-F1
#
_cell.length_a   1.000
_cell.length_b   1.000
_cell.length_c   1.000
_cell.angle_alpha   90.00
_cell.angle_beta   90.00
_cell.angle_gamma   90.00
#
_symmetry.space_group_name_H-M   'P 1'
#
loop_
_entity.id
_entity.type
_entity.pdbx_description
1 polymer ?
#
loop_
_entity_poly.entity_id
_entity_poly.type
_entity_poly.pdbx_seq_one_letter_code
_entity_poly.pdbx_strand_id
1 'polypeptide(L)'
;MKKFISILTALAFAAALTVGSSAALLGDANDDGKINSADALCVLQYSVGMNVKSFNKANADANGDGKINSSDALKILRITVGLEQAENIPTVKGEIVKYYNDALKKTYSQVKKATVTLSDEGVYTFNGKSEKMEPNKNTFTGNFVNGVDENNLPAYTYGPDTKITENMLSSATIAKMSNGLKIRLVIKSEKVDVKKDSVYNAAGGFPFEFGYDGTFIKDYTSGSVTYSGTVIEAVTDTNGRVKELNVKTPYSSEFTMKQKNGKVNKITEKGETSYYGIFTF
;
A
#
# COMPACT_ATOMS: atom_id res chain seq x y z
N MET A 1 -45.12 2.69 -58.61
CA MET A 1 -44.97 1.24 -58.83
C MET A 1 -43.85 0.72 -57.92
N LYS A 2 -44.16 -0.35 -57.16
CA LYS A 2 -43.26 -1.31 -56.49
C LYS A 2 -42.42 -0.78 -55.30
N LYS A 3 -42.78 -1.09 -54.04
CA LYS A 3 -42.44 -2.30 -53.23
C LYS A 3 -40.95 -2.27 -52.79
N PHE A 4 -40.43 -2.63 -51.61
CA PHE A 4 -40.86 -3.16 -50.29
C PHE A 4 -39.53 -3.35 -49.48
N ILE A 5 -39.54 -3.25 -48.13
CA ILE A 5 -38.86 -4.15 -47.11
C ILE A 5 -37.34 -4.43 -47.25
N SER A 6 -36.46 -4.56 -46.25
CA SER A 6 -36.40 -4.46 -44.77
C SER A 6 -34.99 -4.92 -44.33
N ILE A 7 -34.46 -4.31 -43.25
CA ILE A 7 -33.58 -4.82 -42.16
C ILE A 7 -32.62 -5.99 -42.46
N LEU A 8 -31.30 -5.79 -42.27
CA LEU A 8 -30.50 -6.65 -41.36
C LEU A 8 -29.21 -5.97 -40.89
N THR A 9 -28.99 -6.10 -39.58
CA THR A 9 -27.92 -5.68 -38.69
C THR A 9 -26.50 -6.09 -39.10
N ALA A 10 -25.51 -5.29 -38.71
CA ALA A 10 -24.27 -5.79 -38.11
C ALA A 10 -23.74 -4.75 -37.11
N LEU A 11 -23.92 -5.04 -35.83
CA LEU A 11 -23.14 -4.46 -34.74
C LEU A 11 -21.65 -4.65 -35.09
N ALA A 12 -20.92 -3.56 -35.28
CA ALA A 12 -19.47 -3.63 -35.24
C ALA A 12 -19.05 -3.88 -33.79
N PHE A 13 -18.60 -5.10 -33.52
CA PHE A 13 -17.91 -5.47 -32.29
C PHE A 13 -16.75 -4.48 -32.06
N ALA A 14 -16.90 -3.60 -31.08
CA ALA A 14 -15.75 -3.00 -30.44
C ALA A 14 -15.04 -4.12 -29.67
N ALA A 15 -14.05 -4.74 -30.31
CA ALA A 15 -13.04 -5.48 -29.59
C ALA A 15 -12.23 -4.46 -28.79
N ALA A 16 -12.77 -4.06 -27.63
CA ALA A 16 -11.94 -3.54 -26.57
C ALA A 16 -10.96 -4.67 -26.23
N LEU A 17 -9.67 -4.46 -26.54
CA LEU A 17 -8.62 -5.21 -25.90
C LEU A 17 -8.80 -5.00 -24.40
N THR A 18 -9.42 -5.97 -23.73
CA THR A 18 -9.35 -6.09 -22.29
C THR A 18 -7.90 -6.45 -22.00
N VAL A 19 -7.10 -5.42 -21.72
CA VAL A 19 -5.94 -5.61 -20.86
C VAL A 19 -6.52 -6.23 -19.60
N GLY A 20 -6.27 -7.52 -19.39
CA GLY A 20 -6.91 -8.31 -18.35
C GLY A 20 -6.65 -7.66 -17.01
N SER A 21 -7.60 -6.86 -16.55
CA SER A 21 -7.69 -6.44 -15.16
C SER A 21 -8.08 -7.70 -14.41
N SER A 22 -7.08 -8.43 -13.92
CA SER A 22 -7.31 -9.55 -13.00
C SER A 22 -7.59 -8.96 -11.63
N ALA A 23 -8.64 -8.16 -11.53
CA ALA A 23 -9.17 -7.72 -10.26
C ALA A 23 -10.21 -8.78 -9.85
N ALA A 24 -10.19 -9.19 -8.58
CA ALA A 24 -11.13 -10.19 -8.11
C ALA A 24 -12.53 -9.58 -8.15
N LEU A 25 -13.41 -10.17 -8.97
CA LEU A 25 -14.79 -9.75 -9.08
C LEU A 25 -15.56 -10.29 -7.87
N LEU A 26 -15.38 -9.68 -6.69
CA LEU A 26 -16.03 -10.11 -5.46
C LEU A 26 -17.55 -10.15 -5.65
N GLY A 27 -18.12 -11.32 -5.38
CA GLY A 27 -19.51 -11.64 -5.67
C GLY A 27 -19.72 -12.56 -6.88
N ASP A 28 -18.70 -12.82 -7.70
CA ASP A 28 -18.71 -13.84 -8.78
C ASP A 28 -18.36 -15.22 -8.19
N ALA A 29 -19.33 -15.81 -7.50
CA ALA A 29 -19.16 -17.03 -6.73
C ALA A 29 -19.11 -18.29 -7.62
N ASN A 30 -19.53 -18.19 -8.88
CA ASN A 30 -19.50 -19.31 -9.84
C ASN A 30 -18.38 -19.19 -10.90
N ASP A 31 -17.58 -18.11 -10.85
CA ASP A 31 -16.44 -17.81 -11.74
C ASP A 31 -16.85 -17.66 -13.22
N ASP A 32 -18.07 -17.15 -13.47
CA ASP A 32 -18.62 -16.94 -14.83
C ASP A 32 -18.32 -15.55 -15.42
N GLY A 33 -17.66 -14.69 -14.65
CA GLY A 33 -17.28 -13.34 -15.02
C GLY A 33 -18.37 -12.29 -14.84
N LYS A 34 -19.50 -12.63 -14.20
CA LYS A 34 -20.61 -11.73 -13.92
C LYS A 34 -21.03 -11.84 -12.47
N ILE A 35 -21.53 -10.75 -11.89
CA ILE A 35 -22.17 -10.77 -10.58
C ILE A 35 -23.67 -10.68 -10.78
N ASN A 36 -24.39 -11.75 -10.44
CA ASN A 36 -25.84 -11.81 -10.56
C ASN A 36 -26.47 -12.75 -9.50
N SER A 37 -27.78 -13.03 -9.64
CA SER A 37 -28.50 -13.88 -8.69
C SER A 37 -28.03 -15.34 -8.67
N ALA A 38 -27.36 -15.83 -9.72
CA ALA A 38 -26.79 -17.18 -9.75
C ALA A 38 -25.67 -17.34 -8.71
N ASP A 39 -24.86 -16.30 -8.52
CA ASP A 39 -23.81 -16.29 -7.50
C ASP A 39 -24.37 -16.32 -6.09
N ALA A 40 -25.42 -15.52 -5.84
CA ALA A 40 -26.13 -15.52 -4.56
C ALA A 40 -26.72 -16.90 -4.25
N LEU A 41 -27.25 -17.59 -5.27
CA LEU A 41 -27.73 -18.96 -5.12
C LEU A 41 -26.58 -19.93 -4.80
N CYS A 42 -25.44 -19.82 -5.48
CA CYS A 42 -24.24 -20.62 -5.19
C CYS A 42 -23.78 -20.44 -3.73
N VAL A 43 -23.74 -19.21 -3.23
CA VAL A 43 -23.41 -18.91 -1.83
C VAL A 43 -24.41 -19.55 -0.87
N LEU A 44 -25.71 -19.45 -1.12
CA LEU A 44 -26.74 -20.04 -0.26
C LEU A 44 -26.65 -21.58 -0.24
N GLN A 45 -26.46 -22.20 -1.41
CA GLN A 45 -26.26 -23.65 -1.53
C GLN A 45 -25.02 -24.10 -0.75
N TYR A 46 -23.90 -23.40 -0.90
CA TYR A 46 -22.68 -23.67 -0.15
C TYR A 46 -22.91 -23.51 1.37
N SER A 47 -23.62 -22.46 1.79
CA SER A 47 -23.90 -22.16 3.21
C SER A 47 -24.70 -23.26 3.91
N VAL A 48 -25.51 -24.02 3.16
CA VAL A 48 -26.28 -25.17 3.68
C VAL A 48 -25.58 -26.53 3.45
N GLY A 49 -24.31 -26.51 3.04
CA GLY A 49 -23.48 -27.71 2.89
C GLY A 49 -23.66 -28.46 1.57
N MET A 50 -24.29 -27.86 0.56
CA MET A 50 -24.37 -28.47 -0.77
C MET A 50 -23.03 -28.35 -1.50
N ASN A 51 -22.73 -29.35 -2.34
CA ASN A 51 -21.59 -29.29 -3.23
C ASN A 51 -21.94 -28.46 -4.47
N VAL A 52 -21.30 -27.29 -4.61
CA VAL A 52 -21.52 -26.35 -5.70
C VAL A 52 -20.37 -26.47 -6.71
N LYS A 53 -20.71 -26.77 -7.97
CA LYS A 53 -19.73 -26.87 -9.05
C LYS A 53 -19.15 -25.49 -9.38
N SER A 54 -17.83 -25.42 -9.61
CA SER A 54 -17.12 -24.17 -9.94
C SER A 54 -17.23 -23.09 -8.86
N PHE A 55 -17.44 -23.47 -7.60
CA PHE A 55 -17.58 -22.50 -6.51
C PHE A 55 -16.26 -21.80 -6.18
N ASN A 56 -16.20 -20.50 -6.43
CA ASN A 56 -15.05 -19.67 -6.09
C ASN A 56 -15.21 -19.12 -4.67
N LYS A 57 -14.60 -19.80 -3.70
CA LYS A 57 -14.64 -19.40 -2.28
C LYS A 57 -14.08 -18.00 -2.02
N ALA A 58 -13.08 -17.57 -2.80
CA ALA A 58 -12.46 -16.27 -2.62
C ALA A 58 -13.41 -15.13 -3.05
N ASN A 59 -14.16 -15.34 -4.14
CA ASN A 59 -15.14 -14.37 -4.62
C ASN A 59 -16.46 -14.43 -3.84
N ALA A 60 -16.80 -15.59 -3.28
CA ALA A 60 -18.04 -15.82 -2.55
C ALA A 60 -18.15 -15.06 -1.22
N ASP A 61 -17.02 -14.67 -0.60
CA ASP A 61 -16.97 -13.75 0.55
C ASP A 61 -17.15 -12.29 0.08
N ALA A 62 -18.34 -12.02 -0.48
CA ALA A 62 -18.67 -10.75 -1.10
C ALA A 62 -18.69 -9.59 -0.10
N ASN A 63 -18.94 -9.85 1.19
CA ASN A 63 -18.90 -8.84 2.25
C ASN A 63 -17.53 -8.70 2.93
N GLY A 64 -16.62 -9.65 2.75
CA GLY A 64 -15.24 -9.64 3.25
C GLY A 64 -15.10 -9.84 4.75
N ASP A 65 -16.06 -10.47 5.40
CA ASP A 65 -16.02 -10.75 6.83
C ASP A 65 -15.29 -12.07 7.16
N GLY A 66 -14.83 -12.79 6.13
CA GLY A 66 -14.12 -14.07 6.24
C GLY A 66 -15.05 -15.28 6.37
N LYS A 67 -16.38 -15.10 6.30
CA LYS A 67 -17.38 -16.17 6.43
C LYS A 67 -18.35 -16.14 5.27
N ILE A 68 -18.29 -17.17 4.43
CA ILE A 68 -19.25 -17.35 3.34
C ILE A 68 -20.62 -17.77 3.91
N ASN A 69 -21.59 -16.86 3.90
CA ASN A 69 -22.93 -17.09 4.44
C ASN A 69 -24.04 -16.29 3.70
N SER A 70 -25.27 -16.30 4.22
CA SER A 70 -26.40 -15.59 3.62
C SER A 70 -26.23 -14.07 3.53
N SER A 71 -25.34 -13.48 4.34
CA SER A 71 -24.97 -12.07 4.27
C SER A 71 -24.25 -11.72 2.98
N ASP A 72 -23.40 -12.62 2.47
CA ASP A 72 -22.74 -12.45 1.16
C ASP A 72 -23.76 -12.55 0.03
N ALA A 73 -24.66 -13.53 0.10
CA ALA A 73 -25.73 -13.68 -0.88
C ALA A 73 -26.62 -12.44 -0.94
N LEU A 74 -26.95 -11.84 0.21
CA LEU A 74 -27.69 -10.58 0.25
C LEU A 74 -26.93 -9.42 -0.41
N LYS A 75 -25.62 -9.31 -0.14
CA LYS A 75 -24.78 -8.29 -0.78
C LYS A 75 -24.73 -8.46 -2.30
N ILE A 76 -24.54 -9.69 -2.79
CA ILE A 76 -24.56 -10.01 -4.22
C ILE A 76 -25.91 -9.62 -4.86
N LEU A 77 -27.03 -9.93 -4.22
CA LEU A 77 -28.35 -9.54 -4.73
C LEU A 77 -28.51 -8.02 -4.79
N ARG A 78 -28.05 -7.29 -3.77
CA ARG A 78 -28.06 -5.82 -3.75
C ARG A 78 -27.19 -5.24 -4.86
N ILE A 79 -26.03 -5.85 -5.16
CA ILE A 79 -25.20 -5.49 -6.31
C ILE A 79 -25.96 -5.74 -7.62
N THR A 80 -26.59 -6.91 -7.77
CA THR A 80 -27.34 -7.32 -8.96
C THR A 80 -28.42 -6.30 -9.35
N VAL A 81 -29.09 -5.71 -8.34
CA VAL A 81 -30.15 -4.72 -8.56
C VAL A 81 -29.67 -3.26 -8.48
N GLY A 82 -28.36 -3.03 -8.40
CA GLY A 82 -27.76 -1.69 -8.37
C GLY A 82 -27.98 -0.91 -7.07
N LEU A 83 -28.36 -1.59 -5.98
CA LEU A 83 -28.44 -0.99 -4.65
C LEU A 83 -27.06 -0.88 -3.97
N GLU A 84 -26.09 -1.69 -4.42
CA GLU A 84 -24.68 -1.63 -4.02
C GLU A 84 -23.77 -1.83 -5.25
N GLN A 85 -22.49 -1.49 -5.12
CA GLN A 85 -21.50 -1.72 -6.16
C GLN A 85 -20.59 -2.88 -5.76
N ALA A 86 -20.21 -3.70 -6.75
CA ALA A 86 -19.18 -4.70 -6.57
C ALA A 86 -17.85 -4.04 -6.19
N GLU A 87 -17.23 -4.52 -5.12
CA GLU A 87 -15.89 -4.07 -4.76
C GLU A 87 -14.89 -4.74 -5.69
N ASN A 88 -14.27 -3.93 -6.56
CA ASN A 88 -13.23 -4.42 -7.43
C ASN A 88 -11.88 -4.36 -6.70
N ILE A 89 -11.47 -5.47 -6.08
CA ILE A 89 -10.19 -5.52 -5.36
C ILE A 89 -9.06 -5.89 -6.32
N PRO A 90 -8.07 -5.00 -6.51
CA PRO A 90 -6.91 -5.31 -7.34
C PRO A 90 -6.16 -6.54 -6.81
N THR A 91 -5.89 -7.52 -7.67
CA THR A 91 -5.02 -8.67 -7.33
C THR A 91 -3.70 -8.66 -8.10
N VAL A 92 -3.61 -7.87 -9.17
CA VAL A 92 -2.38 -7.67 -9.94
C VAL A 92 -1.51 -6.62 -9.26
N LYS A 93 -0.22 -6.94 -9.10
CA LYS A 93 0.77 -6.08 -8.45
C LYS A 93 0.76 -4.62 -8.93
N GLY A 94 0.77 -4.37 -10.24
CA GLY A 94 0.71 -3.02 -10.80
C GLY A 94 -0.56 -2.26 -10.45
N GLU A 95 -1.71 -2.93 -10.43
CA GLU A 95 -3.00 -2.32 -10.04
C GLU A 95 -3.07 -2.03 -8.54
N ILE A 96 -2.51 -2.91 -7.71
CA ILE A 96 -2.39 -2.70 -6.24
C ILE A 96 -1.56 -1.44 -5.96
N VAL A 97 -0.44 -1.26 -6.66
CA VAL A 97 0.43 -0.07 -6.52
C VAL A 97 -0.30 1.19 -6.94
N LYS A 98 -1.01 1.14 -8.07
CA LYS A 98 -1.83 2.25 -8.53
C LYS A 98 -2.89 2.62 -7.49
N TYR A 99 -3.61 1.63 -6.97
CA TYR A 99 -4.62 1.82 -5.93
C TYR A 99 -4.04 2.48 -4.67
N TYR A 100 -2.87 2.02 -4.20
CA TYR A 100 -2.17 2.64 -3.08
C TYR A 100 -1.83 4.11 -3.31
N ASN A 101 -1.22 4.45 -4.44
CA ASN A 101 -0.85 5.84 -4.76
C ASN A 101 -2.09 6.74 -4.88
N ASP A 102 -3.15 6.24 -5.53
CA ASP A 102 -4.42 6.96 -5.67
C ASP A 102 -5.08 7.18 -4.29
N ALA A 103 -5.06 6.17 -3.42
CA ALA A 103 -5.60 6.26 -2.06
C ALA A 103 -4.85 7.29 -1.21
N LEU A 104 -3.51 7.33 -1.26
CA LEU A 104 -2.72 8.34 -0.57
C LEU A 104 -2.92 9.74 -1.14
N LYS A 105 -2.95 9.90 -2.46
CA LYS A 105 -3.23 11.19 -3.10
C LYS A 105 -4.60 11.73 -2.66
N LYS A 106 -5.61 10.86 -2.64
CA LYS A 106 -6.95 11.19 -2.13
C LYS A 106 -6.92 11.59 -0.65
N THR A 107 -6.14 10.84 0.15
CA THR A 107 -5.93 11.13 1.58
C THR A 107 -5.39 12.53 1.79
N TYR A 108 -4.26 12.87 1.16
CA TYR A 108 -3.62 14.17 1.34
C TYR A 108 -4.49 15.34 0.85
N SER A 109 -5.37 15.12 -0.13
CA SER A 109 -6.30 16.15 -0.59
C SER A 109 -7.50 16.41 0.32
N GLN A 110 -7.82 15.48 1.25
CA GLN A 110 -9.06 15.53 2.04
C GLN A 110 -8.86 15.46 3.55
N VAL A 111 -7.64 15.13 4.00
CA VAL A 111 -7.33 14.99 5.42
C VAL A 111 -7.52 16.33 6.14
N LYS A 112 -8.16 16.27 7.31
CA LYS A 112 -8.33 17.42 8.22
C LYS A 112 -7.31 17.40 9.36
N LYS A 113 -6.85 16.22 9.76
CA LYS A 113 -5.77 16.08 10.73
C LYS A 113 -4.92 14.84 10.44
N ALA A 114 -3.61 15.00 10.50
CA ALA A 114 -2.64 13.92 10.46
C ALA A 114 -1.86 13.89 11.77
N THR A 115 -1.73 12.72 12.38
CA THR A 115 -0.84 12.48 13.52
C THR A 115 0.16 11.41 13.14
N VAL A 116 1.45 11.73 13.27
CA VAL A 116 2.55 10.92 12.76
C VAL A 116 3.54 10.69 13.87
N THR A 117 3.93 9.44 14.09
CA THR A 117 4.99 9.06 15.01
C THR A 117 6.14 8.42 14.25
N LEU A 118 7.33 8.96 14.44
CA LEU A 118 8.60 8.43 13.92
C LEU A 118 9.38 7.79 15.06
N SER A 119 10.04 6.67 14.79
CA SER A 119 11.00 6.10 15.73
C SER A 119 12.10 5.31 15.06
N ASP A 120 13.24 5.22 15.72
CA ASP A 120 14.41 4.46 15.31
C ASP A 120 14.91 3.60 16.47
N GLU A 121 15.19 2.33 16.21
CA GLU A 121 15.80 1.44 17.20
C GLU A 121 16.87 0.57 16.55
N GLY A 122 17.84 0.12 17.34
CA GLY A 122 18.92 -0.70 16.80
C GLY A 122 20.14 -0.86 17.69
N VAL A 123 21.24 -1.23 17.06
CA VAL A 123 22.56 -1.33 17.67
C VAL A 123 23.52 -0.45 16.87
N TYR A 124 24.18 0.44 17.59
CA TYR A 124 25.22 1.32 17.07
C TYR A 124 26.58 0.80 17.54
N THR A 125 27.58 0.76 16.66
CA THR A 125 28.94 0.37 17.01
C THR A 125 29.94 1.40 16.51
N PHE A 126 30.67 2.01 17.45
CA PHE A 126 31.73 2.96 17.17
C PHE A 126 33.10 2.36 17.50
N ASN A 127 33.98 2.23 16.50
CA ASN A 127 35.33 1.71 16.68
C ASN A 127 35.37 0.40 17.52
N GLY A 128 34.42 -0.50 17.28
CA GLY A 128 34.33 -1.82 17.94
C GLY A 128 33.61 -1.84 19.29
N LYS A 129 33.13 -0.69 19.80
CA LYS A 129 32.28 -0.64 21.00
C LYS A 129 30.83 -0.47 20.60
N SER A 130 29.97 -1.36 21.07
CA SER A 130 28.55 -1.40 20.72
C SER A 130 27.67 -0.88 21.85
N GLU A 131 26.63 -0.14 21.48
CA GLU A 131 25.59 0.37 22.36
C GLU A 131 24.21 0.10 21.74
N LYS A 132 23.22 -0.16 22.58
CA LYS A 132 21.83 -0.32 22.12
C LYS A 132 21.20 1.07 21.98
N MET A 133 20.55 1.30 20.85
CA MET A 133 19.73 2.47 20.60
C MET A 133 18.32 2.16 21.08
N GLU A 134 17.92 2.76 22.20
CA GLU A 134 16.53 2.68 22.65
C GLU A 134 15.62 3.52 21.73
N PRO A 135 14.40 3.05 21.45
CA PRO A 135 13.50 3.73 20.53
C PRO A 135 13.15 5.14 20.99
N ASN A 136 13.61 6.15 20.26
CA ASN A 136 13.15 7.52 20.46
C ASN A 136 11.90 7.75 19.60
N LYS A 137 10.79 8.21 20.21
CA LYS A 137 9.52 8.42 19.52
C LYS A 137 9.23 9.90 19.39
N ASN A 138 9.24 10.39 18.15
CA ASN A 138 8.89 11.77 17.83
C ASN A 138 7.51 11.82 17.20
N THR A 139 6.56 12.53 17.81
CA THR A 139 5.19 12.65 17.31
C THR A 139 4.89 14.06 16.85
N PHE A 140 4.34 14.16 15.64
CA PHE A 140 3.95 15.40 14.99
C PHE A 140 2.46 15.37 14.69
N THR A 141 1.80 16.53 14.71
CA THR A 141 0.40 16.65 14.33
C THR A 141 0.22 17.87 13.44
N GLY A 142 -0.47 17.68 12.31
CA GLY A 142 -0.88 18.76 11.41
C GLY A 142 -2.41 18.82 11.38
N ASN A 143 -2.97 20.03 11.51
CA ASN A 143 -4.39 20.29 11.27
C ASN A 143 -4.51 21.09 9.98
N PHE A 144 -5.30 20.60 9.03
CA PHE A 144 -5.32 21.15 7.66
C PHE A 144 -6.60 21.93 7.40
N VAL A 145 -6.43 23.16 6.93
CA VAL A 145 -7.51 24.02 6.44
C VAL A 145 -7.15 24.44 5.02
N ASN A 146 -8.06 24.20 4.07
CA ASN A 146 -7.82 24.44 2.65
C ASN A 146 -6.54 23.74 2.10
N GLY A 147 -6.22 22.56 2.65
CA GLY A 147 -5.13 21.70 2.16
C GLY A 147 -3.73 21.97 2.74
N VAL A 148 -3.60 22.94 3.66
CA VAL A 148 -2.33 23.27 4.33
C VAL A 148 -2.49 23.37 5.85
N ASP A 149 -1.41 23.17 6.59
CA ASP A 149 -1.35 23.34 8.04
C ASP A 149 -1.05 24.80 8.47
N GLU A 150 -0.83 25.01 9.77
CA GLU A 150 -0.48 26.30 10.37
C GLU A 150 0.84 26.90 9.87
N ASN A 151 1.73 26.07 9.32
CA ASN A 151 3.02 26.47 8.75
C ASN A 151 2.96 26.56 7.22
N ASN A 152 1.76 26.54 6.63
CA ASN A 152 1.52 26.51 5.19
C ASN A 152 2.14 25.29 4.50
N LEU A 153 2.31 24.18 5.24
CA LEU A 153 2.79 22.91 4.71
C LEU A 153 1.62 22.04 4.26
N PRO A 154 1.71 21.41 3.07
CA PRO A 154 0.67 20.52 2.57
C PRO A 154 0.72 19.15 3.24
N ALA A 155 -0.40 18.44 3.31
CA ALA A 155 -0.52 17.18 4.03
C ALA A 155 0.46 16.06 3.62
N TYR A 156 0.96 16.08 2.37
CA TYR A 156 1.95 15.09 1.92
C TYR A 156 3.30 15.23 2.64
N THR A 157 3.59 16.34 3.34
CA THR A 157 4.81 16.49 4.16
C THR A 157 4.78 15.62 5.42
N TYR A 158 3.60 15.14 5.81
CA TYR A 158 3.39 14.30 6.98
C TYR A 158 3.47 12.80 6.66
N GLY A 159 3.75 12.39 5.42
CA GLY A 159 3.81 10.98 5.07
C GLY A 159 4.72 10.66 3.89
N PRO A 160 4.84 9.38 3.51
CA PRO A 160 5.69 8.97 2.40
C PRO A 160 5.15 9.46 1.05
N ASP A 161 6.04 9.56 0.06
CA ASP A 161 5.71 10.06 -1.28
C ASP A 161 4.75 9.11 -2.03
N THR A 162 3.89 9.70 -2.86
CA THR A 162 2.92 9.02 -3.73
C THR A 162 3.53 8.52 -5.05
N LYS A 163 4.74 7.96 -5.01
CA LYS A 163 5.51 7.60 -6.23
C LYS A 163 6.07 6.19 -6.23
N ILE A 164 5.45 5.28 -5.47
CA ILE A 164 5.82 3.87 -5.53
C ILE A 164 5.49 3.32 -6.92
N THR A 165 6.46 2.66 -7.56
CA THR A 165 6.27 1.98 -8.84
C THR A 165 6.31 0.47 -8.66
N GLU A 166 5.70 -0.28 -9.59
CA GLU A 166 5.70 -1.74 -9.54
C GLU A 166 7.11 -2.34 -9.50
N ASN A 167 8.07 -1.73 -10.20
CA ASN A 167 9.45 -2.16 -10.28
C ASN A 167 10.21 -2.00 -8.96
N MET A 168 9.76 -1.12 -8.06
CA MET A 168 10.35 -0.94 -6.73
C MET A 168 10.01 -2.08 -5.77
N LEU A 169 8.94 -2.83 -6.04
CA LEU A 169 8.40 -3.80 -5.08
C LEU A 169 8.88 -5.22 -5.32
N SER A 170 9.11 -5.97 -4.24
CA SER A 170 9.24 -7.43 -4.26
C SER A 170 7.86 -8.10 -4.19
N SER A 171 6.91 -7.53 -3.44
CA SER A 171 5.53 -8.00 -3.39
C SER A 171 4.53 -6.87 -3.11
N ALA A 172 3.27 -7.07 -3.51
CA ALA A 172 2.14 -6.21 -3.21
C ALA A 172 0.91 -7.09 -3.00
N THR A 173 0.19 -6.88 -1.91
CA THR A 173 -1.02 -7.65 -1.56
C THR A 173 -2.09 -6.72 -1.01
N ILE A 174 -3.35 -7.03 -1.27
CA ILE A 174 -4.50 -6.39 -0.64
C ILE A 174 -5.31 -7.45 0.09
N ALA A 175 -5.78 -7.13 1.28
CA ALA A 175 -6.76 -7.88 2.02
C ALA A 175 -7.99 -7.02 2.29
N LYS A 176 -9.18 -7.60 2.14
CA LYS A 176 -10.43 -6.94 2.51
C LYS A 176 -10.56 -6.84 4.02
N MET A 177 -11.20 -5.77 4.48
CA MET A 177 -11.59 -5.57 5.88
C MET A 177 -13.07 -5.20 5.93
N SER A 178 -13.67 -5.30 7.12
CA SER A 178 -15.06 -4.88 7.34
C SER A 178 -15.34 -3.41 6.95
N ASN A 179 -14.33 -2.54 7.08
CA ASN A 179 -14.42 -1.11 6.75
C ASN A 179 -13.19 -0.65 5.95
N GLY A 180 -13.10 -1.08 4.69
CA GLY A 180 -12.06 -0.69 3.74
C GLY A 180 -11.08 -1.82 3.42
N LEU A 181 -9.85 -1.48 3.03
CA LEU A 181 -8.85 -2.44 2.56
C LEU A 181 -7.54 -2.29 3.35
N LYS A 182 -6.86 -3.41 3.59
CA LYS A 182 -5.47 -3.44 4.06
C LYS A 182 -4.55 -3.72 2.87
N ILE A 183 -3.74 -2.74 2.52
CA ILE A 183 -2.72 -2.83 1.47
C ILE A 183 -1.39 -3.12 2.16
N ARG A 184 -0.63 -4.09 1.66
CA ARG A 184 0.74 -4.37 2.10
C ARG A 184 1.67 -4.38 0.90
N LEU A 185 2.66 -3.51 0.91
CA LEU A 185 3.71 -3.41 -0.10
C LEU A 185 5.05 -3.75 0.53
N VAL A 186 5.89 -4.50 -0.18
CA VAL A 186 7.28 -4.75 0.23
C VAL A 186 8.21 -4.19 -0.84
N ILE A 187 9.00 -3.19 -0.49
CA ILE A 187 10.03 -2.61 -1.35
C ILE A 187 11.21 -3.57 -1.42
N LYS A 188 11.85 -3.66 -2.59
CA LYS A 188 13.07 -4.46 -2.80
C LYS A 188 14.18 -4.02 -1.84
N SER A 189 15.02 -4.98 -1.46
CA SER A 189 16.29 -4.65 -0.82
C SER A 189 17.17 -3.87 -1.78
N GLU A 190 17.97 -2.96 -1.23
CA GLU A 190 18.99 -2.24 -1.99
C GLU A 190 20.16 -1.88 -1.09
N LYS A 191 21.35 -1.83 -1.68
CA LYS A 191 22.56 -1.32 -1.04
C LYS A 191 22.94 0.00 -1.70
N VAL A 192 22.98 1.06 -0.92
CA VAL A 192 23.18 2.44 -1.35
C VAL A 192 24.53 2.92 -0.83
N ASP A 193 25.36 3.42 -1.73
CA ASP A 193 26.60 4.10 -1.36
C ASP A 193 26.26 5.46 -0.72
N VAL A 194 26.98 5.87 0.33
CA VAL A 194 26.71 7.14 1.03
C VAL A 194 26.82 8.40 0.16
N LYS A 195 27.39 8.30 -1.04
CA LYS A 195 27.49 9.39 -2.03
C LYS A 195 26.40 9.33 -3.10
N LYS A 196 25.45 8.41 -2.99
CA LYS A 196 24.37 8.21 -3.96
C LYS A 196 23.02 8.26 -3.26
N ASP A 197 22.01 8.66 -4.02
CA ASP A 197 20.63 8.57 -3.57
C ASP A 197 20.13 7.12 -3.67
N SER A 198 19.21 6.77 -2.77
CA SER A 198 18.53 5.49 -2.84
C SER A 198 17.54 5.47 -4.01
N VAL A 199 17.41 4.33 -4.68
CA VAL A 199 16.55 4.22 -5.87
C VAL A 199 15.15 3.79 -5.46
N TYR A 200 15.03 2.91 -4.47
CA TYR A 200 13.76 2.31 -4.08
C TYR A 200 13.23 2.81 -2.73
N ASN A 201 14.06 2.80 -1.68
CA ASN A 201 13.61 3.04 -0.32
C ASN A 201 13.36 4.52 0.01
N ALA A 202 13.84 5.46 -0.82
CA ALA A 202 13.40 6.86 -0.79
C ALA A 202 11.88 6.98 -0.94
N ALA A 203 11.26 6.13 -1.76
CA ALA A 203 9.81 6.13 -1.96
C ALA A 203 9.02 5.65 -0.73
N GLY A 204 9.68 4.97 0.21
CA GLY A 204 9.10 4.62 1.52
C GLY A 204 9.06 5.81 2.49
N GLY A 205 9.62 6.97 2.14
CA GLY A 205 9.57 8.20 2.94
C GLY A 205 10.52 8.25 4.13
N PHE A 206 11.38 7.24 4.33
CA PHE A 206 12.31 7.16 5.45
C PHE A 206 13.73 6.84 4.99
N PRO A 207 14.38 7.74 4.24
CA PRO A 207 15.81 7.62 4.02
C PRO A 207 16.53 7.72 5.36
N PHE A 208 17.49 6.84 5.55
CA PHE A 208 18.47 6.98 6.62
C PHE A 208 19.36 8.16 6.21
N GLU A 209 19.29 9.31 6.89
CA GLU A 209 19.96 10.57 6.48
C GLU A 209 21.14 10.96 7.37
N PHE A 210 21.11 10.52 8.62
CA PHE A 210 22.09 10.83 9.64
C PHE A 210 22.62 9.53 10.25
N GLY A 211 23.91 9.48 10.53
CA GLY A 211 24.44 8.50 11.48
C GLY A 211 23.99 8.84 12.90
N TYR A 212 24.10 7.88 13.81
CA TYR A 212 23.73 8.08 15.21
C TYR A 212 24.54 9.19 15.91
N ASP A 213 25.74 9.48 15.41
CA ASP A 213 26.58 10.59 15.88
C ASP A 213 26.07 11.97 15.46
N GLY A 214 24.95 12.05 14.74
CA GLY A 214 24.35 13.27 14.20
C GLY A 214 25.00 13.76 12.91
N THR A 215 25.98 13.04 12.37
CA THR A 215 26.64 13.41 11.11
C THR A 215 25.76 13.03 9.93
N PHE A 216 25.56 13.95 8.98
CA PHE A 216 24.87 13.59 7.74
C PHE A 216 25.63 12.50 7.00
N ILE A 217 24.94 11.52 6.46
CA ILE A 217 25.55 10.39 5.76
C ILE A 217 26.44 10.84 4.60
N LYS A 218 26.01 11.88 3.87
CA LYS A 218 26.77 12.47 2.76
C LYS A 218 28.14 13.02 3.19
N ASP A 219 28.33 13.34 4.46
CA ASP A 219 29.57 13.93 4.99
C ASP A 219 30.60 12.85 5.36
N TYR A 220 30.22 11.58 5.40
CA TYR A 220 31.15 10.47 5.57
C TYR A 220 32.07 10.33 4.36
N THR A 221 33.32 9.88 4.59
CA THR A 221 34.30 9.72 3.52
C THR A 221 34.02 8.53 2.62
N SER A 222 33.47 7.45 3.17
CA SER A 222 33.02 6.27 2.42
C SER A 222 32.05 5.46 3.27
N GLY A 223 31.26 4.60 2.64
CA GLY A 223 30.36 3.69 3.34
C GLY A 223 29.17 3.29 2.50
N SER A 224 28.26 2.53 3.11
CA SER A 224 26.99 2.18 2.48
C SER A 224 25.91 1.89 3.50
N VAL A 225 24.66 2.07 3.09
CA VAL A 225 23.46 1.62 3.79
C VAL A 225 22.83 0.47 3.00
N THR A 226 22.47 -0.60 3.66
CA THR A 226 21.73 -1.73 3.09
C THR A 226 20.34 -1.76 3.69
N TYR A 227 19.33 -1.52 2.86
CA TYR A 227 17.93 -1.71 3.20
C TYR A 227 17.54 -3.14 2.90
N SER A 228 17.01 -3.85 3.90
CA SER A 228 16.70 -5.29 3.77
C SER A 228 15.30 -5.56 3.20
N GLY A 229 14.51 -4.52 3.01
CA GLY A 229 13.17 -4.55 2.43
C GLY A 229 12.18 -3.79 3.29
N THR A 230 11.79 -2.60 2.83
CA THR A 230 10.82 -1.75 3.53
C THR A 230 9.41 -2.32 3.38
N VAL A 231 8.70 -2.44 4.50
CA VAL A 231 7.31 -2.91 4.53
C VAL A 231 6.41 -1.70 4.77
N ILE A 232 5.45 -1.52 3.87
CA ILE A 232 4.41 -0.49 3.97
C ILE A 232 3.08 -1.21 4.17
N GLU A 233 2.35 -0.86 5.21
CA GLU A 233 0.99 -1.30 5.46
C GLU A 233 0.06 -0.09 5.54
N ALA A 234 -0.93 -0.02 4.66
CA ALA A 234 -1.93 1.04 4.63
C ALA A 234 -3.32 0.46 4.85
N VAL A 235 -4.12 1.07 5.72
CA VAL A 235 -5.53 0.75 5.90
C VAL A 235 -6.36 1.88 5.32
N THR A 236 -7.27 1.56 4.40
CA THR A 236 -8.20 2.55 3.83
C THR A 236 -9.54 2.53 4.55
N ASP A 237 -10.28 3.63 4.46
CA ASP A 237 -11.72 3.66 4.72
C ASP A 237 -12.52 3.19 3.48
N THR A 238 -13.85 3.19 3.60
CA THR A 238 -14.79 2.83 2.51
C THR A 238 -14.80 3.82 1.35
N ASN A 239 -14.26 5.01 1.54
CA ASN A 239 -14.07 6.00 0.49
C ASN A 239 -12.70 5.85 -0.22
N GLY A 240 -11.92 4.82 0.12
CA GLY A 240 -10.60 4.61 -0.48
C GLY A 240 -9.55 5.64 -0.02
N ARG A 241 -9.70 6.21 1.17
CA ARG A 241 -8.71 7.10 1.79
C ARG A 241 -7.96 6.34 2.87
N VAL A 242 -6.63 6.47 2.91
CA VAL A 242 -5.77 5.88 3.93
C VAL A 242 -6.05 6.54 5.29
N LYS A 243 -6.53 5.77 6.26
CA LYS A 243 -6.77 6.21 7.65
C LYS A 243 -5.62 5.88 8.59
N GLU A 244 -4.85 4.84 8.26
CA GLU A 244 -3.71 4.36 9.03
C GLU A 244 -2.61 3.91 8.07
N LEU A 245 -1.36 4.28 8.36
CA LEU A 245 -0.20 3.97 7.54
C LEU A 245 0.98 3.62 8.42
N ASN A 246 1.50 2.41 8.26
CA ASN A 246 2.69 1.93 8.94
C ASN A 246 3.80 1.69 7.91
N VAL A 247 4.99 2.21 8.17
CA VAL A 247 6.18 1.94 7.35
C VAL A 247 7.30 1.46 8.26
N LYS A 248 7.88 0.31 7.95
CA LYS A 248 9.03 -0.27 8.65
C LYS A 248 10.18 -0.47 7.67
N THR A 249 11.29 0.17 7.96
CA THR A 249 12.49 0.17 7.11
C THR A 249 13.67 -0.42 7.87
N PRO A 250 13.90 -1.73 7.77
CA PRO A 250 15.08 -2.36 8.35
C PRO A 250 16.34 -1.99 7.56
N TYR A 251 17.38 -1.56 8.26
CA TYR A 251 18.64 -1.12 7.67
C TYR A 251 19.85 -1.72 8.38
N SER A 252 20.96 -1.82 7.65
CA SER A 252 22.29 -2.00 8.21
C SER A 252 23.27 -1.14 7.44
N SER A 253 24.13 -0.42 8.14
CA SER A 253 25.09 0.51 7.58
C SER A 253 26.51 0.22 8.03
N GLU A 254 27.45 0.60 7.18
CA GLU A 254 28.87 0.66 7.49
C GLU A 254 29.43 1.96 6.93
N PHE A 255 29.94 2.81 7.81
CA PHE A 255 30.46 4.13 7.48
C PHE A 255 31.90 4.30 7.96
N THR A 256 32.64 5.10 7.21
CA THR A 256 34.04 5.42 7.49
C THR A 256 34.22 6.94 7.39
N MET A 257 34.80 7.54 8.43
CA MET A 257 35.10 8.98 8.48
C MET A 257 36.59 9.21 8.73
N LYS A 258 37.20 10.09 7.94
CA LYS A 258 38.59 10.55 8.15
C LYS A 258 38.61 11.88 8.90
N GLN A 259 39.25 11.90 10.06
CA GLN A 259 39.47 13.11 10.86
C GLN A 259 40.55 14.00 10.23
N LYS A 260 40.60 15.29 10.62
CA LYS A 260 41.63 16.26 10.19
C LYS A 260 43.06 15.80 10.47
N ASN A 261 43.27 15.04 11.55
CA ASN A 261 44.57 14.47 11.93
C ASN A 261 44.91 13.15 11.19
N GLY A 262 44.08 12.73 10.23
CA GLY A 262 44.26 11.50 9.47
C GLY A 262 43.70 10.23 10.12
N LYS A 263 43.24 10.29 11.38
CA LYS A 263 42.62 9.15 12.06
C LYS A 263 41.31 8.76 11.39
N VAL A 264 41.10 7.46 11.20
CA VAL A 264 39.87 6.91 10.62
C VAL A 264 39.00 6.35 11.74
N ASN A 265 37.74 6.78 11.77
CA ASN A 265 36.70 6.17 12.60
C ASN A 265 35.84 5.26 11.73
N LYS A 266 35.50 4.08 12.27
CA LYS A 266 34.56 3.15 11.66
C LYS A 266 33.30 3.08 12.50
N ILE A 267 32.17 3.22 11.83
CA ILE A 267 30.83 3.15 12.40
C ILE A 267 30.06 2.06 11.69
N THR A 268 29.38 1.20 12.44
CA THR A 268 28.42 0.26 11.89
C THR A 268 27.14 0.33 12.68
N GLU A 269 26.02 0.35 11.98
CA GLU A 269 24.71 0.45 12.60
C GLU A 269 23.79 -0.61 12.00
N LYS A 270 22.90 -1.13 12.83
CA LYS A 270 21.88 -2.07 12.39
C LYS A 270 20.62 -1.79 13.16
N GLY A 271 19.54 -1.49 12.47
CA GLY A 271 18.32 -1.06 13.10
C GLY A 271 17.11 -1.12 12.20
N GLU A 272 16.03 -0.56 12.70
CA GLU A 272 14.78 -0.35 11.99
C GLU A 272 14.30 1.07 12.27
N THR A 273 13.97 1.80 11.21
CA THR A 273 13.18 3.03 11.35
C THR A 273 11.72 2.69 11.12
N SER A 274 10.85 3.24 11.96
CA SER A 274 9.40 3.05 11.90
C SER A 274 8.70 4.40 11.75
N TYR A 275 7.66 4.40 10.93
CA TYR A 275 6.70 5.48 10.80
C TYR A 275 5.30 4.93 11.04
N TYR A 276 4.52 5.69 11.79
CA TYR A 276 3.13 5.40 12.05
C TYR A 276 2.28 6.65 11.89
N GLY A 277 1.41 6.68 10.88
CA GLY A 277 0.52 7.79 10.57
C GLY A 277 -0.94 7.43 10.76
N ILE A 278 -1.69 8.32 11.40
CA ILE A 278 -3.15 8.29 11.51
C ILE A 278 -3.70 9.53 10.81
N PHE A 279 -4.65 9.34 9.89
CA PHE A 279 -5.28 10.42 9.12
C PHE A 279 -6.78 10.45 9.38
N THR A 280 -7.32 11.63 9.69
CA THR A 280 -8.74 11.84 9.95
C THR A 280 -9.34 12.85 8.96
N PHE A 281 -10.63 12.64 8.64
CA PHE A 281 -11.32 13.30 7.54
C PHE A 281 -12.65 13.92 7.99
#